data_AF-A0A1A2GBY3-F1
#
_entry.id   AF-A0A1A2GBY3-F1
#
_cell.length_a   1.000
_cell.length_b   1.000
_cell.length_c   1.000
_cell.angle_alpha   90.00
_cell.angle_beta   90.00
_cell.angle_gamma   90.00
#
_symmetry.space_group_name_H-M   'P 1'
#
loop_
_entity.id
_entity.type
_entity.pdbx_description
1 polymer ?
#
loop_
_entity_poly.entity_id
_entity_poly.type
_entity_poly.pdbx_seq_one_letter_code
_entity_poly.pdbx_strand_id
1 'polypeptide(L)'
;MAEQPATGHPSPAERAAQVEQRVKELRDRRAELAAGEPPSKESVSVARHRAEESLQFATAAHHAAAQRHEELARVHERTANTYQRAAMDGRGSPTRLQQAADQHWQAAHDSHLDAVADEALAEDPEKSTSG
;
A
#
# COMPACT_ATOMS: atom_id res chain seq x y z
N MET A 1 12.76 30.80 -5.64
CA MET A 1 12.45 29.47 -6.16
C MET A 1 12.83 28.48 -5.08
N ALA A 2 11.85 27.89 -4.39
CA ALA A 2 12.09 26.97 -3.29
C ALA A 2 12.18 25.55 -3.85
N GLU A 3 13.30 24.89 -3.58
CA GLU A 3 13.54 23.49 -3.90
C GLU A 3 12.52 22.62 -3.16
N GLN A 4 11.77 21.83 -3.92
CA GLN A 4 10.89 20.80 -3.37
C GLN A 4 11.78 19.68 -2.81
N PRO A 5 11.54 19.17 -1.58
CA PRO A 5 12.29 18.04 -1.09
C PRO A 5 11.92 16.82 -1.93
N ALA A 6 12.92 16.22 -2.59
CA ALA A 6 12.79 14.93 -3.22
C ALA A 6 12.28 13.95 -2.17
N THR A 7 11.09 13.38 -2.39
CA THR A 7 10.57 12.24 -1.63
C THR A 7 11.45 11.03 -1.95
N GLY A 8 12.63 10.99 -1.33
CA GLY A 8 13.66 9.99 -1.55
C GLY A 8 13.22 8.67 -0.95
N HIS A 9 12.52 7.86 -1.74
CA HIS A 9 12.38 6.45 -1.39
C HIS A 9 13.78 5.85 -1.23
N PRO A 10 14.05 5.13 -0.12
CA PRO A 10 15.36 4.53 0.10
C PRO A 10 15.69 3.63 -1.08
N SER A 11 16.90 3.81 -1.61
CA SER A 11 17.43 2.97 -2.68
C SER A 11 17.34 1.49 -2.29
N PRO A 12 17.32 0.57 -3.27
CA PRO A 12 17.34 -0.86 -2.98
C PRO A 12 18.48 -1.27 -2.01
N ALA A 13 19.64 -0.61 -2.13
CA ALA A 13 20.79 -0.84 -1.25
C ALA A 13 20.56 -0.36 0.18
N GLU A 14 19.98 0.84 0.36
CA GLU A 14 19.63 1.36 1.70
C GLU A 14 18.57 0.49 2.38
N ARG A 15 17.58 -0.01 1.62
CA ARG A 15 16.60 -0.96 2.14
C ARG A 15 17.25 -2.27 2.57
N ALA A 16 18.14 -2.83 1.76
CA ALA A 16 18.87 -4.05 2.13
C ALA A 16 19.69 -3.86 3.42
N ALA A 17 20.41 -2.74 3.54
CA ALA A 17 21.17 -2.42 4.75
C ALA A 17 20.29 -2.29 5.99
N GLN A 18 19.13 -1.65 5.88
CA GLN A 18 18.15 -1.54 6.99
C GLN A 18 17.61 -2.91 7.41
N VAL A 19 17.31 -3.79 6.46
CA VAL A 19 16.87 -5.17 6.76
C VAL A 19 17.98 -5.95 7.46
N GLU A 20 19.22 -5.86 6.99
CA GLU A 20 20.36 -6.52 7.62
C GLU A 20 20.56 -6.06 9.07
N GLN A 21 20.51 -4.74 9.30
CA GLN A 21 20.60 -4.17 10.65
C GLN A 21 19.47 -4.70 11.55
N ARG A 22 18.24 -4.77 11.03
CA ARG A 22 17.09 -5.27 11.79
C ARG A 22 17.23 -6.75 12.11
N VAL A 23 17.68 -7.56 11.17
CA VAL A 23 17.93 -8.98 11.38
C VAL A 23 18.99 -9.20 12.46
N LYS A 24 20.05 -8.39 12.48
CA LYS A 24 21.05 -8.43 13.55
C LYS A 24 20.44 -8.11 14.91
N GLU A 25 19.70 -7.00 15.02
CA GLU A 25 19.03 -6.58 16.26
C GLU A 25 18.10 -7.68 16.81
N LEU A 26 17.30 -8.30 15.94
CA LEU A 26 16.39 -9.38 16.34
C LEU A 26 17.11 -10.65 16.78
N ARG A 27 18.25 -11.00 16.15
CA ARG A 27 19.08 -12.14 16.59
C ARG A 27 19.69 -11.89 17.95
N ASP A 28 20.26 -10.70 18.17
CA ASP A 28 20.87 -10.32 19.44
C ASP A 28 19.79 -10.39 20.56
N ARG A 29 18.60 -9.83 20.31
CA ARG A 29 17.51 -9.88 21.28
C ARG A 29 17.02 -11.30 21.57
N ARG A 30 16.97 -12.16 20.56
CA ARG A 30 16.56 -13.57 20.74
C ARG A 30 17.59 -14.33 21.59
N ALA A 31 18.88 -14.01 21.47
CA ALA A 31 19.93 -14.59 22.29
C ALA A 31 19.83 -14.14 23.76
N GLU A 32 19.60 -12.84 24.00
CA GLU A 32 19.36 -12.30 25.35
C GLU A 32 18.16 -12.97 26.03
N LEU A 33 17.03 -13.08 25.32
CA LEU A 33 15.84 -13.75 25.83
C LEU A 33 16.09 -15.23 26.12
N ALA A 34 16.85 -15.93 25.27
CA ALA A 34 17.22 -17.33 25.50
C ALA A 34 18.16 -17.51 26.70
N ALA A 35 18.99 -16.50 27.00
CA ALA A 35 19.82 -16.45 28.19
C ALA A 35 19.04 -16.10 29.47
N GLY A 36 17.76 -15.74 29.36
CA GLY A 36 16.92 -15.33 30.49
C GLY A 36 17.14 -13.87 30.91
N GLU A 37 17.82 -13.07 30.09
CA GLU A 37 18.07 -11.66 30.39
C GLU A 37 16.75 -10.87 30.32
N PRO A 38 16.35 -10.16 31.39
CA PRO A 38 15.14 -9.38 31.38
C PRO A 38 15.24 -8.21 30.39
N PRO A 39 14.12 -7.71 29.84
CA PRO A 39 14.14 -6.50 29.03
C PRO A 39 14.77 -5.32 29.78
N SER A 40 15.78 -4.71 29.18
CA SER A 40 16.35 -3.45 29.66
C SER A 40 15.42 -2.29 29.30
N LYS A 41 15.48 -1.18 30.04
CA LYS A 41 14.72 0.04 29.71
C LYS A 41 15.02 0.55 28.29
N GLU A 42 16.27 0.43 27.87
CA GLU A 42 16.70 0.78 26.52
C GLU A 42 16.04 -0.13 25.47
N SER A 43 16.05 -1.45 25.68
CA SER A 43 15.41 -2.40 24.75
C SER A 43 13.90 -2.16 24.62
N VAL A 44 13.23 -1.80 25.72
CA VAL A 44 11.80 -1.44 25.71
C VAL A 44 11.57 -0.14 24.94
N SER A 45 12.42 0.87 25.13
CA SER A 45 12.32 2.15 24.39
C SER A 45 12.54 1.95 22.89
N VAL A 46 13.54 1.15 22.50
CA VAL A 46 13.80 0.81 21.10
C VAL A 46 12.62 0.07 20.51
N ALA A 47 12.10 -0.94 21.21
CA ALA A 47 10.94 -1.70 20.74
C ALA A 47 9.70 -0.82 20.54
N ARG A 48 9.43 0.10 21.48
CA ARG A 48 8.35 1.08 21.36
C ARG A 48 8.53 1.97 20.13
N HIS A 49 9.72 2.55 19.96
CA HIS A 49 10.01 3.40 18.81
C HIS A 49 9.82 2.65 17.49
N ARG A 50 10.27 1.39 17.41
CA ARG A 50 10.06 0.53 16.23
C ARG A 50 8.59 0.23 15.95
N ALA A 51 7.78 0.05 16.99
CA ALA A 51 6.35 -0.15 16.83
C ALA A 51 5.68 1.12 16.27
N GLU A 52 6.04 2.29 16.78
CA GLU A 52 5.56 3.59 16.30
C GLU A 52 5.98 3.84 14.83
N GLU A 53 7.24 3.56 14.46
CA GLU A 53 7.71 3.64 13.07
C GLU A 53 6.95 2.66 12.16
N SER A 54 6.75 1.42 12.60
CA SER A 54 6.05 0.40 11.81
C SER A 54 4.60 0.79 11.55
N LEU A 55 3.93 1.37 12.55
CA LEU A 55 2.58 1.91 12.41
C LEU A 55 2.53 3.02 11.36
N GLN A 56 3.45 3.98 11.43
CA GLN A 56 3.54 5.08 10.45
C GLN A 56 3.77 4.56 9.03
N PHE A 57 4.66 3.56 8.87
CA PHE A 57 4.91 2.94 7.57
C PHE A 57 3.68 2.19 7.04
N ALA A 58 2.95 1.48 7.89
CA ALA A 58 1.73 0.78 7.51
C ALA A 58 0.64 1.77 7.05
N THR A 59 0.39 2.83 7.81
CA THR A 59 -0.55 3.91 7.44
C THR A 59 -0.17 4.54 6.09
N ALA A 60 1.11 4.88 5.91
CA ALA A 60 1.59 5.46 4.66
C ALA A 60 1.44 4.48 3.47
N ALA A 61 1.64 3.18 3.70
CA ALA A 61 1.47 2.15 2.67
C ALA A 61 0.00 2.02 2.25
N HIS A 62 -0.94 2.04 3.20
CA HIS A 62 -2.36 2.01 2.90
C HIS A 62 -2.82 3.23 2.11
N HIS A 63 -2.43 4.46 2.50
CA HIS A 63 -2.73 5.64 1.68
C HIS A 63 -2.16 5.55 0.26
N ALA A 64 -0.92 5.05 0.12
CA ALA A 64 -0.31 4.85 -1.19
C ALA A 64 -1.04 3.78 -2.03
N ALA A 65 -1.57 2.73 -1.39
CA ALA A 65 -2.38 1.72 -2.04
C ALA A 65 -3.74 2.28 -2.47
N ALA A 66 -4.43 3.02 -1.60
CA ALA A 66 -5.69 3.70 -1.92
C ALA A 66 -5.56 4.61 -3.15
N GLN A 67 -4.50 5.43 -3.20
CA GLN A 67 -4.21 6.28 -4.37
C GLN A 67 -4.01 5.48 -5.66
N ARG A 68 -3.29 4.35 -5.60
CA ARG A 68 -3.08 3.48 -6.77
C ARG A 68 -4.39 2.81 -7.23
N HIS A 69 -5.24 2.41 -6.29
CA HIS A 69 -6.56 1.87 -6.58
C HIS A 69 -7.45 2.93 -7.27
N GLU A 70 -7.45 4.18 -6.81
CA GLU A 70 -8.15 5.28 -7.51
C GLU A 70 -7.61 5.51 -8.92
N GLU A 71 -6.28 5.52 -9.10
CA GLU A 71 -5.65 5.67 -10.42
C GLU A 71 -6.06 4.54 -11.37
N LEU A 72 -6.08 3.30 -10.88
CA LEU A 72 -6.50 2.13 -11.64
C LEU A 72 -7.99 2.22 -12.02
N ALA A 73 -8.84 2.65 -11.08
CA ALA A 73 -10.25 2.88 -11.36
C ALA A 73 -10.43 3.86 -12.53
N ARG A 74 -9.76 5.02 -12.49
CA ARG A 74 -9.80 6.02 -13.59
C ARG A 74 -9.29 5.47 -14.92
N VAL A 75 -8.34 4.54 -14.93
CA VAL A 75 -7.89 3.86 -16.16
C VAL A 75 -8.99 2.95 -16.70
N HIS A 76 -9.63 2.16 -15.85
CA HIS A 76 -10.74 1.30 -16.23
C HIS A 76 -11.94 2.11 -16.75
N GLU A 77 -12.34 3.18 -16.08
CA GLU A 77 -13.43 4.06 -16.53
C GLU A 77 -13.16 4.66 -17.91
N ARG A 78 -11.94 5.17 -18.15
CA ARG A 78 -11.55 5.70 -19.48
C ARG A 78 -11.59 4.62 -20.56
N THR A 79 -11.19 3.41 -20.22
CA THR A 79 -11.21 2.27 -21.14
C THR A 79 -12.65 1.83 -21.45
N ALA A 80 -13.52 1.75 -20.44
CA ALA A 80 -14.93 1.44 -20.59
C ALA A 80 -15.63 2.45 -21.52
N ASN A 81 -15.42 3.75 -21.27
CA ASN A 81 -15.94 4.83 -22.12
C ASN A 81 -15.44 4.72 -23.56
N THR A 82 -14.19 4.31 -23.77
CA THR A 82 -13.62 4.11 -25.11
C THR A 82 -14.34 2.99 -25.86
N TYR A 83 -14.63 1.86 -25.20
CA TYR A 83 -15.40 0.77 -25.78
C TYR A 83 -16.85 1.16 -26.07
N GLN A 84 -17.51 1.88 -25.16
CA GLN A 84 -18.87 2.38 -25.39
C GLN A 84 -18.93 3.31 -26.60
N ARG A 85 -17.96 4.23 -26.73
CA ARG A 85 -17.86 5.11 -27.90
C ARG A 85 -17.63 4.33 -29.19
N ALA A 86 -16.74 3.33 -29.19
CA ALA A 86 -16.54 2.48 -30.35
C ALA A 86 -17.81 1.73 -30.76
N ALA A 87 -18.62 1.28 -29.80
CA ALA A 87 -19.91 0.65 -30.07
C ALA A 87 -20.91 1.62 -30.71
N MET A 88 -21.00 2.86 -30.19
CA MET A 88 -21.85 3.93 -30.74
C MET A 88 -21.43 4.34 -32.16
N ASP A 89 -20.12 4.38 -32.42
CA ASP A 89 -19.55 4.71 -33.73
C ASP A 89 -19.63 3.54 -34.73
N GLY A 90 -20.18 2.38 -34.33
CA GLY A 90 -20.29 1.18 -35.18
C GLY A 90 -18.95 0.50 -35.49
N ARG A 91 -17.91 0.74 -34.69
CA ARG A 91 -16.55 0.22 -34.89
C ARG A 91 -16.38 -1.17 -34.31
N GLY A 92 -17.04 -2.16 -34.90
CA GLY A 92 -16.95 -3.56 -34.51
C GLY A 92 -18.29 -4.13 -34.03
N SER A 93 -18.25 -5.23 -33.28
CA SER A 93 -19.45 -5.89 -32.77
C SER A 93 -19.99 -5.12 -31.55
N PRO A 94 -21.18 -4.50 -31.61
CA PRO A 94 -21.71 -3.70 -30.50
C PRO A 94 -21.85 -4.52 -29.21
N THR A 95 -22.31 -5.77 -29.31
CA THR A 95 -22.45 -6.67 -28.16
C THR A 95 -21.10 -6.96 -27.47
N ARG A 96 -20.05 -7.25 -28.25
CA ARG A 96 -18.71 -7.53 -27.67
C ARG A 96 -18.10 -6.30 -27.03
N LEU A 97 -18.26 -5.13 -27.67
CA LEU A 97 -17.76 -3.86 -27.15
C LEU A 97 -18.50 -3.45 -25.88
N GLN A 98 -19.82 -3.64 -25.83
CA GLN A 98 -20.61 -3.42 -24.63
C GLN A 98 -20.15 -4.32 -23.49
N GLN A 99 -20.00 -5.62 -23.74
CA GLN A 99 -19.52 -6.56 -22.72
C GLN A 99 -18.12 -6.19 -22.19
N ALA A 100 -17.21 -5.75 -23.06
CA ALA A 100 -15.89 -5.28 -22.65
C ALA A 100 -15.97 -3.99 -21.81
N ALA A 101 -16.86 -3.06 -22.17
CA ALA A 101 -17.10 -1.87 -21.36
C ALA A 101 -17.64 -2.23 -19.97
N ASP A 102 -18.61 -3.15 -19.88
CA ASP A 102 -19.21 -3.58 -18.62
C ASP A 102 -18.17 -4.23 -17.69
N GLN A 103 -17.26 -5.05 -18.24
CA GLN A 103 -16.15 -5.62 -17.47
C GLN A 103 -15.23 -4.54 -16.89
N HIS A 104 -14.93 -3.50 -17.66
CA HIS A 104 -14.13 -2.38 -17.18
C HIS A 104 -14.87 -1.52 -16.16
N TRP A 105 -16.18 -1.33 -16.30
CA TRP A 105 -16.98 -0.65 -15.28
C TRP A 105 -17.00 -1.43 -13.97
N GLN A 106 -17.13 -2.75 -14.02
CA GLN A 106 -17.03 -3.60 -12.83
C GLN A 106 -15.64 -3.47 -12.19
N ALA A 107 -14.57 -3.60 -12.97
CA ALA A 107 -13.21 -3.48 -12.44
C ALA A 107 -12.90 -2.11 -11.84
N ALA A 108 -13.46 -1.03 -12.41
CA ALA A 108 -13.37 0.31 -11.84
C ALA A 108 -14.10 0.40 -10.49
N HIS A 109 -15.30 -0.16 -10.41
CA HIS A 109 -16.06 -0.22 -9.17
C HIS A 109 -15.32 -0.99 -8.07
N ASP A 110 -14.80 -2.18 -8.40
CA ASP A 110 -14.03 -3.00 -7.46
C ASP A 110 -12.78 -2.23 -6.98
N SER A 111 -12.07 -1.55 -7.88
CA SER A 111 -10.92 -0.71 -7.53
C SER A 111 -11.29 0.45 -6.61
N HIS A 112 -12.46 1.09 -6.80
CA HIS A 112 -12.92 2.12 -5.87
C HIS A 112 -13.24 1.55 -4.47
N LEU A 113 -13.81 0.35 -4.39
CA LEU A 113 -14.05 -0.32 -3.10
C LEU A 113 -12.74 -0.64 -2.38
N ASP A 114 -11.74 -1.14 -3.11
CA ASP A 114 -10.41 -1.41 -2.55
C ASP A 114 -9.75 -0.11 -2.05
N ALA A 115 -9.89 1.00 -2.79
CA ALA A 115 -9.37 2.30 -2.35
C ALA A 115 -9.99 2.76 -1.03
N VAL A 116 -11.32 2.62 -0.89
CA VAL A 116 -12.04 2.95 0.35
C VAL A 116 -11.61 2.04 1.50
N ALA A 117 -11.38 0.76 1.23
CA ALA A 117 -10.91 -0.19 2.23
C ALA A 117 -9.51 0.19 2.74
N ASP A 118 -8.58 0.49 1.84
CA ASP A 118 -7.23 0.93 2.23
C ASP A 118 -7.25 2.26 3.00
N GLU A 119 -8.05 3.23 2.58
CA GLU A 119 -8.16 4.51 3.30
C GLU A 119 -8.70 4.30 4.73
N ALA A 120 -9.70 3.42 4.90
CA ALA A 120 -10.22 3.07 6.22
C ALA A 120 -9.16 2.39 7.12
N LEU A 121 -8.29 1.54 6.54
CA LEU A 121 -7.16 0.93 7.27
C LEU A 121 -6.06 1.95 7.62
N ALA A 122 -5.89 2.98 6.80
CA ALA A 122 -4.97 4.08 7.08
C ALA A 122 -5.48 4.98 8.23
N GLU A 123 -6.79 5.27 8.25
CA GLU A 123 -7.45 6.09 9.28
C GLU A 123 -7.57 5.39 10.63
N ASP A 124 -7.80 4.07 10.65
CA ASP A 124 -7.95 3.26 11.86
C ASP A 124 -7.01 2.04 11.86
N PRO A 125 -5.69 2.26 11.97
CA PRO A 125 -4.71 1.19 11.84
C PRO A 125 -4.73 0.19 13.01
N GLU A 126 -5.34 0.55 14.15
CA GLU A 126 -5.48 -0.33 15.32
C GLU A 126 -6.44 -1.51 15.04
N LYS A 127 -7.41 -1.35 14.13
CA LYS A 127 -8.29 -2.45 13.69
C LYS A 127 -7.61 -3.47 12.78
N SER A 128 -6.51 -3.10 12.13
CA SER A 128 -5.71 -4.03 11.31
C SER A 128 -4.86 -5.00 12.14
N THR A 129 -4.59 -4.69 13.42
CA THR A 129 -3.64 -5.45 14.25
C THR A 129 -4.24 -6.74 14.87
N SER A 130 -5.52 -7.00 14.65
CA SER A 130 -6.26 -8.13 15.26
C SER A 130 -6.31 -9.40 14.40
N GLY A 131 -5.31 -9.61 13.53
CA GLY A 131 -5.17 -10.79 12.66
C GLY A 131 -4.32 -11.90 13.26
#